data_AF-A0A3D2JZM0-F1
#
_entry.id   AF-A0A3D2JZM0-F1
#
_cell.length_a   1.000
_cell.length_b   1.000
_cell.length_c   1.000
_cell.angle_alpha   90.00
_cell.angle_beta   90.00
_cell.angle_gamma   90.00
#
_symmetry.space_group_name_H-M   'P 1'
#
loop_
_entity.id
_entity.type
_entity.pdbx_description
1 polymer ?
#
loop_
_entity_poly.entity_id
_entity_poly.type
_entity_poly.pdbx_seq_one_letter_code
_entity_poly.pdbx_strand_id
1 'polypeptide(L)' 'MEVCISIGSNLASAQGSPEEIVARAIQELRMLSLTYCQASSLYETSPVDCSPDAPTFINAV' A
#
# COMPACT_ATOMS: atom_id res chain seq x y z
N MET A 1 13.95 16.79 6.60
CA MET A 1 12.60 16.95 6.01
C MET A 1 11.91 15.61 6.19
N GLU A 2 10.69 15.62 6.73
CA GLU A 2 9.88 14.42 6.86
C GLU A 2 9.04 14.25 5.59
N VAL A 3 8.87 13.01 5.16
CA VAL A 3 8.12 12.66 3.94
C VAL A 3 7.14 11.56 4.31
N CYS A 4 5.89 11.70 3.86
CA CYS A 4 4.87 10.64 3.93
C CYS A 4 4.64 10.09 2.52
N ILE A 5 4.54 8.77 2.40
CA ILE A 5 4.36 8.08 1.12
C ILE A 5 3.08 7.25 1.22
N SER A 6 2.03 7.61 0.47
CA SER A 6 0.84 6.76 0.40
C SER A 6 1.09 5.58 -0.54
N ILE A 7 0.67 4.38 -0.11
CA ILE A 7 0.76 3.16 -0.89
C ILE A 7 -0.59 2.48 -0.89
N GLY A 8 -1.06 2.03 -2.06
CA GLY A 8 -2.32 1.33 -2.20
C GLY A 8 -2.28 0.25 -3.28
N SER A 9 -3.04 -0.82 -3.08
CA SER A 9 -3.27 -1.88 -4.07
C SER A 9 -4.70 -2.39 -3.98
N ASN A 10 -5.32 -2.72 -5.11
CA ASN A 10 -6.65 -3.35 -5.18
C ASN A 10 -6.68 -4.62 -6.05
N LEU A 11 -5.55 -5.00 -6.64
CA LEU A 11 -5.46 -6.17 -7.52
C LEU A 11 -4.40 -7.13 -7.02
N ALA A 12 -4.73 -8.41 -7.07
CA ALA A 12 -3.74 -9.46 -6.93
C ALA A 12 -2.79 -9.44 -8.14
N SER A 13 -1.55 -9.83 -7.92
CA SER A 13 -0.53 -9.93 -8.95
C SER A 13 0.34 -11.16 -8.73
N ALA A 14 1.35 -11.36 -9.57
CA ALA A 14 2.38 -12.38 -9.33
C ALA A 14 3.14 -12.15 -8.01
N GLN A 15 2.99 -10.97 -7.39
CA GLN A 15 3.60 -10.61 -6.11
C GLN A 15 2.71 -10.89 -4.89
N GLY A 16 1.46 -11.33 -5.07
CA GLY A 16 0.57 -11.72 -3.97
C GLY A 16 -0.79 -11.02 -3.98
N SER A 17 -1.51 -11.11 -2.86
CA SER A 17 -2.73 -10.35 -2.56
C SER A 17 -2.45 -8.85 -2.40
N PRO A 18 -3.45 -7.96 -2.47
CA PRO A 18 -3.28 -6.54 -2.21
C PRO A 18 -2.56 -6.22 -0.88
N GLU A 19 -2.89 -6.94 0.20
CA GLU A 19 -2.22 -6.81 1.50
C GLU A 19 -0.74 -7.19 1.43
N GLU A 20 -0.43 -8.32 0.78
CA GLU A 20 0.96 -8.78 0.60
C GLU A 20 1.77 -7.80 -0.26
N ILE A 21 1.15 -7.24 -1.31
CA ILE A 21 1.76 -6.23 -2.18
C ILE A 21 2.10 -4.97 -1.39
N VAL A 22 1.14 -4.41 -0.63
CA VAL A 22 1.36 -3.19 0.16
C VAL A 22 2.40 -3.44 1.26
N ALA A 23 2.29 -4.55 1.99
CA ALA A 23 3.24 -4.93 3.02
C ALA A 23 4.66 -5.08 2.46
N ARG A 24 4.80 -5.71 1.29
CA ARG A 24 6.09 -5.86 0.62
C ARG A 24 6.64 -4.51 0.16
N ALA A 25 5.83 -3.65 -0.46
CA ALA A 25 6.27 -2.31 -0.88
C ALA A 25 6.82 -1.48 0.30
N ILE A 26 6.17 -1.55 1.47
CA ILE A 26 6.67 -0.93 2.70
C ILE A 26 8.03 -1.51 3.11
N GLN A 27 8.23 -2.83 3.03
CA GLN A 27 9.52 -3.44 3.35
C GLN A 27 10.63 -3.03 2.38
N GLU A 28 10.34 -2.99 1.08
CA GLU A 28 11.32 -2.53 0.08
C GLU A 28 11.69 -1.05 0.29
N LEU A 29 10.72 -0.19 0.62
CA LEU A 29 10.99 1.21 0.98
C LEU A 29 11.86 1.34 2.24
N ARG A 30 11.62 0.50 3.26
CA ARG A 30 12.46 0.46 4.47
C ARG A 30 13.91 0.11 4.14
N MET A 31 14.12 -0.83 3.21
CA MET A 31 15.47 -1.23 2.78
C MET A 31 16.20 -0.12 2.01
N LEU A 32 15.47 0.73 1.30
CA LEU A 32 16.03 1.87 0.56
C LEU A 32 16.20 3.12 1.41
N SER A 33 15.51 3.22 2.55
CA SER A 33 15.53 4.40 3.40
C SER A 33 16.85 4.57 4.12
N LEU A 34 17.40 5.79 4.06
CA LEU A 34 18.59 6.19 4.85
C LEU A 34 18.25 6.54 6.30
N THR A 35 16.96 6.60 6.63
CA THR A 35 16.45 7.00 7.95
C THR A 35 15.36 6.05 8.43
N TYR A 36 14.98 6.15 9.70
CA TYR A 36 13.91 5.32 10.25
C TYR A 36 12.59 5.54 9.49
N CYS A 37 11.97 4.44 9.05
CA CYS A 37 10.75 4.44 8.26
C CYS A 37 9.62 3.74 9.03
N GLN A 38 8.65 4.54 9.48
CA GLN A 38 7.41 4.05 10.09
C GLN A 38 6.37 3.78 9.00
N ALA A 39 5.40 2.92 9.32
CA ALA A 39 4.25 2.67 8.46
C ALA A 39 2.99 2.63 9.33
N SER A 40 1.87 3.07 8.79
CA SER A 40 0.56 2.93 9.42
C SER A 40 0.08 1.48 9.46
N SER A 41 -1.06 1.25 10.10
CA SER A 41 -1.86 0.05 9.85
C SER A 41 -2.32 -0.01 8.38
N LEU A 42 -2.66 -1.21 7.92
CA LEU A 42 -3.36 -1.40 6.65
C LEU A 42 -4.85 -1.06 6.82
N TYR A 43 -5.42 -0.35 5.84
CA TYR A 43 -6.82 0.00 5.80
C TYR A 43 -7.46 -0.54 4.52
N GLU A 44 -8.53 -1.31 4.67
CA GLU A 44 -9.40 -1.65 3.54
C GLU A 44 -10.40 -0.51 3.30
N THR A 45 -10.50 -0.05 2.06
CA THR A 45 -11.35 1.09 1.70
C THR A 45 -12.11 0.85 0.39
N SER A 46 -13.32 1.38 0.29
CA SER A 46 -14.07 1.42 -0.97
C SER A 46 -13.31 2.19 -2.06
N PRO A 47 -13.39 1.76 -3.33
CA PRO A 47 -12.76 2.47 -4.42
C PRO A 47 -13.42 3.83 -4.66
N VAL A 48 -12.62 4.83 -5.03
CA VAL A 48 -13.08 6.19 -5.36
C VAL A 48 -12.84 6.41 -6.86
N ASP A 49 -13.82 6.97 -7.55
CA ASP A 49 -13.76 7.29 -8.99
C ASP A 49 -13.36 6.09 -9.89
N CYS A 50 -13.71 4.88 -9.48
CA CYS A 50 -13.49 3.65 -10.23
C CYS A 50 -14.79 3.11 -10.86
N SER A 51 -14.67 2.11 -11.73
CA SER A 51 -15.83 1.36 -12.21
C SER A 51 -16.60 0.72 -11.05
N PRO A 52 -17.93 0.51 -11.18
CA PRO A 52 -18.75 -0.08 -10.12
C PRO A 52 -18.25 -1.43 -9.60
N ASP A 53 -17.60 -2.22 -10.46
CA ASP A 53 -17.08 -3.56 -10.13
C ASP A 53 -15.62 -3.55 -9.64
N ALA A 54 -15.04 -2.37 -9.38
CA ALA A 54 -13.68 -2.29 -8.87
C ALA A 54 -13.59 -2.91 -7.46
N PRO A 55 -12.58 -3.76 -7.19
CA PRO A 55 -12.36 -4.30 -5.85
C PRO A 55 -12.02 -3.20 -4.83
N THR A 56 -12.15 -3.54 -3.55
CA THR A 56 -11.66 -2.70 -2.45
C THR A 56 -10.14 -2.53 -2.54
N PHE A 57 -9.66 -1.39 -2.06
CA PHE A 57 -8.23 -1.12 -1.95
C PHE A 57 -7.75 -1.43 -0.54
N ILE A 58 -6.53 -1.94 -0.45
CA ILE A 58 -5.72 -1.92 0.77
C ILE A 58 -4.78 -0.72 0.67
N ASN A 59 -4.79 0.15 1.69
CA ASN A 59 -4.03 1.38 1.75
C ASN A 59 -3.20 1.50 3.03
N ALA A 60 -2.07 2.21 2.95
CA ALA A 60 -1.23 2.60 4.07
C ALA A 60 -0.43 3.88 3.76
N VAL A 61 0.19 4.47 4.79
CA VAL A 61 1.15 5.60 4.69
C VAL A 61 2.44 5.33 5.45
#